data_AF-A0AAN6IMK3-F1
#
_entry.id   AF-A0AAN6IMK3-F1
#
_cell.length_a   1.000
_cell.length_b   1.000
_cell.length_c   1.000
_cell.angle_alpha   90.00
_cell.angle_beta   90.00
_cell.angle_gamma   90.00
#
_symmetry.space_group_name_H-M   'P 1'
#
loop_
_entity.id
_entity.type
_entity.pdbx_description
1 polymer ?
#
loop_
_entity_poly.entity_id
_entity_poly.type
_entity_poly.pdbx_seq_one_letter_code
_entity_poly.pdbx_strand_id
1 'polypeptide(L)'
;MYDDVWFVPELEGSQNQATLPTILVDGPYNAPMENFFEYHANIIVAAGIGITPYIAALEHVLDQCASNIPVRTTQTTRDGLLPQCIYLVWVFRDISMLCLLLPALQRLRTDPRAREIVVPCLYVTGAVNAEHETTMSDVFGRPMVRLSNGIRVSQGRPPLARMVSYMAGKHPNSRMGVFCCAPRKMTALVRSSVHNTNAAVAHEGTSMEMRAECFSM
;
A
#
# COMPACT_ATOMS: atom_id res chain seq x y z
N MET A 1 25.30 28.73 13.05
CA MET A 1 26.31 27.69 12.74
C MET A 1 25.57 26.49 12.15
N TYR A 2 25.15 26.62 10.89
CA TYR A 2 24.88 25.55 9.94
C TYR A 2 24.99 26.23 8.58
N ASP A 3 26.03 25.87 7.82
CA ASP A 3 26.33 26.45 6.53
C ASP A 3 25.45 25.81 5.44
N ASP A 4 24.69 26.66 4.75
CA ASP A 4 23.89 26.37 3.56
C ASP A 4 24.80 26.17 2.34
N VAL A 5 25.52 25.04 2.27
CA VAL A 5 26.33 24.71 1.09
C VAL A 5 25.87 23.37 0.52
N TRP A 6 24.79 23.41 -0.25
CA TRP A 6 24.55 22.40 -1.27
C TRP A 6 25.60 22.58 -2.36
N PHE A 7 26.40 21.56 -2.60
CA PHE A 7 27.40 21.54 -3.66
C PHE A 7 26.72 21.72 -5.02
N VAL A 8 26.82 22.94 -5.58
CA VAL A 8 26.49 23.21 -6.98
C VAL A 8 27.80 23.10 -7.75
N PRO A 9 28.00 22.07 -8.59
CA PRO A 9 29.23 21.97 -9.36
C PRO A 9 29.28 23.13 -10.38
N GLU A 10 30.27 24.00 -10.24
CA GLU A 10 30.61 24.99 -11.26
C GLU A 10 31.25 24.27 -12.45
N LEU A 11 30.44 24.04 -13.49
CA LEU A 11 30.89 23.49 -14.76
C LEU A 11 31.51 24.61 -15.60
N GLU A 12 32.81 24.85 -15.43
CA GLU A 12 33.60 25.63 -16.40
C GLU A 12 33.85 24.79 -17.66
N GLY A 13 32.92 24.88 -18.60
CA GLY A 13 33.05 24.39 -19.96
C GLY A 13 32.28 25.32 -20.89
N SER A 14 32.82 25.58 -22.08
CA SER A 14 32.14 26.37 -23.11
C SER A 14 30.71 25.83 -23.28
N GLN A 15 29.69 26.66 -23.05
CA GLN A 15 28.29 26.26 -23.21
C GLN A 15 27.98 25.98 -24.68
N ASN A 16 28.36 24.80 -25.17
CA ASN A 16 27.50 24.13 -26.11
C ASN A 16 26.20 23.87 -25.35
N GLN A 17 25.15 24.59 -25.71
CA GLN A 17 23.79 24.35 -25.21
C GLN A 17 23.46 22.88 -25.42
N ALA A 18 23.66 22.05 -24.40
CA ALA A 18 23.20 20.68 -24.42
C ALA A 18 21.67 20.76 -24.50
N THR A 19 21.13 20.47 -25.67
CA THR A 19 19.69 20.40 -25.88
C THR A 19 19.14 19.30 -24.98
N LEU A 20 18.22 19.66 -24.07
CA LEU A 20 17.52 18.66 -23.26
C LEU A 20 16.79 17.70 -24.21
N PRO A 21 16.75 16.39 -23.92
CA PRO A 21 16.08 15.43 -24.77
C PRO A 21 14.58 15.73 -24.82
N THR A 22 13.99 15.59 -26.01
CA THR A 22 12.54 15.66 -26.17
C THR A 22 11.91 14.41 -25.57
N ILE A 23 11.08 14.59 -24.54
CA ILE A 23 10.29 13.50 -23.94
C ILE A 23 8.96 13.42 -24.67
N LEU A 24 8.70 12.27 -25.30
CA LEU A 24 7.40 11.96 -25.87
C LEU A 24 6.58 11.21 -24.81
N VAL A 25 5.48 11.80 -24.38
CA VAL A 25 4.54 11.18 -23.43
C VAL A 25 3.37 10.65 -24.23
N ASP A 26 3.24 9.32 -24.26
CA ASP A 26 1.98 8.72 -24.63
C ASP A 26 1.08 8.70 -23.39
N GLY A 27 -0.20 9.04 -23.58
CA GLY A 27 -1.10 9.47 -22.53
C GLY A 27 -1.27 8.47 -21.38
N PRO A 28 -1.92 8.87 -20.28
CA PRO A 28 -2.23 7.94 -19.21
C PRO A 28 -3.19 6.87 -19.75
N TYR A 29 -2.71 5.63 -19.84
CA TYR A 29 -3.57 4.48 -20.09
C TYR A 29 -4.43 4.22 -18.85
N ASN A 30 -5.72 3.93 -19.04
CA ASN A 30 -6.68 3.71 -17.93
C ASN A 30 -6.04 2.85 -16.83
N ALA A 31 -5.92 3.45 -15.64
CA ALA A 31 -5.23 2.80 -14.55
C ALA A 31 -6.16 1.74 -13.93
N PRO A 32 -5.67 0.53 -13.67
CA PRO A 32 -6.51 -0.54 -13.10
C PRO A 32 -7.07 -0.24 -11.69
N MET A 33 -6.52 0.80 -11.04
CA MET A 33 -6.98 1.40 -9.79
C MET A 33 -7.91 2.61 -9.94
N GLU A 34 -8.48 2.87 -11.12
CA GLU A 34 -9.39 4.02 -11.36
C GLU A 34 -10.51 4.12 -10.30
N ASN A 35 -11.10 2.99 -9.93
CA ASN A 35 -12.19 2.92 -8.96
C ASN A 35 -11.71 2.83 -7.50
N PHE A 36 -10.42 3.02 -7.20
CA PHE A 36 -9.87 2.89 -5.85
C PHE A 36 -10.62 3.76 -4.83
N PHE A 37 -11.02 4.97 -5.22
CA PHE A 37 -11.74 5.93 -4.39
C PHE A 37 -13.27 5.71 -4.36
N GLU A 38 -13.80 4.74 -5.11
CA GLU A 38 -15.24 4.41 -5.11
C GLU A 38 -15.63 3.45 -3.99
N TYR A 39 -14.66 2.72 -3.43
CA TYR A 39 -14.89 1.76 -2.35
C TYR A 39 -14.85 2.43 -0.98
N HIS A 40 -15.62 1.88 -0.04
CA HIS A 40 -15.61 2.32 1.35
C HIS A 40 -14.31 1.92 2.04
N ALA A 41 -13.83 0.71 1.79
CA ALA A 41 -12.56 0.22 2.29
C ALA A 41 -11.83 -0.58 1.20
N ASN A 42 -10.50 -0.60 1.27
CA ASN A 42 -9.65 -1.23 0.27
C ASN A 42 -8.67 -2.21 0.90
N ILE A 43 -8.44 -3.35 0.25
CA ILE A 43 -7.35 -4.28 0.57
C ILE A 43 -6.40 -4.26 -0.62
N ILE A 44 -5.18 -3.78 -0.41
CA ILE A 44 -4.11 -3.80 -1.40
C ILE A 44 -3.18 -4.97 -1.06
N VAL A 45 -2.95 -5.88 -2.01
CA VAL A 45 -2.02 -7.00 -1.87
C VAL A 45 -0.92 -6.89 -2.92
N ALA A 46 0.27 -6.51 -2.48
CA ALA A 46 1.43 -6.33 -3.33
C ALA A 46 2.54 -7.33 -2.99
N ALA A 47 3.32 -7.75 -3.99
CA ALA A 47 4.56 -8.47 -3.76
C ALA A 47 5.77 -7.91 -4.53
N GLY A 48 6.90 -7.78 -3.84
CA GLY A 48 8.13 -7.22 -4.40
C GLY A 48 7.88 -5.83 -5.00
N ILE A 49 8.34 -5.62 -6.23
CA ILE A 49 8.12 -4.39 -7.01
C ILE A 49 6.65 -4.13 -7.39
N GLY A 50 5.76 -5.10 -7.22
CA GLY A 50 4.33 -4.93 -7.45
C GLY A 50 3.65 -3.91 -6.50
N ILE A 51 4.40 -3.35 -5.55
CA ILE A 51 3.95 -2.26 -4.66
C ILE A 51 3.90 -0.91 -5.38
N THR A 52 4.75 -0.69 -6.38
CA THR A 52 4.95 0.61 -7.04
C THR A 52 3.68 1.32 -7.49
N PRO A 53 2.72 0.68 -8.19
CA PRO A 53 1.46 1.35 -8.56
C PRO A 53 0.67 1.86 -7.34
N TYR A 54 0.77 1.15 -6.21
CA TYR A 54 0.07 1.48 -4.98
C TYR A 54 0.75 2.56 -4.15
N ILE A 55 2.05 2.81 -4.37
CA ILE A 55 2.76 3.92 -3.73
C ILE A 55 2.16 5.24 -4.18
N ALA A 56 1.95 5.45 -5.47
CA ALA A 56 1.36 6.67 -6.00
C ALA A 56 -0.07 6.91 -5.48
N ALA A 57 -0.91 5.86 -5.43
CA ALA A 57 -2.26 5.97 -4.86
C ALA A 57 -2.22 6.28 -3.36
N LEU A 58 -1.29 5.66 -2.63
CA LEU A 58 -1.11 5.93 -1.20
C LEU A 58 -0.62 7.36 -0.97
N GLU A 59 0.34 7.86 -1.72
CA GLU A 59 0.82 9.24 -1.64
C GLU A 59 -0.32 10.23 -1.89
N HIS A 60 -1.16 9.96 -2.90
CA HIS A 60 -2.35 10.78 -3.15
C HIS A 60 -3.32 10.79 -1.96
N VAL A 61 -3.57 9.64 -1.33
CA VAL A 61 -4.38 9.55 -0.11
C VAL A 61 -3.75 10.36 1.02
N LEU A 62 -2.43 10.27 1.21
CA LEU A 62 -1.71 11.02 2.26
C LEU A 62 -1.78 12.53 2.02
N ASP A 63 -1.73 12.98 0.76
CA ASP A 63 -1.88 14.40 0.41
C ASP A 63 -3.31 14.89 0.68
N GLN A 64 -4.31 14.07 0.37
CA GLN A 64 -5.71 14.36 0.67
C GLN A 64 -5.98 14.38 2.19
N CYS A 65 -5.30 13.52 2.96
CA CYS A 65 -5.35 13.55 4.43
C CYS A 65 -4.84 14.89 4.97
N ALA A 66 -3.67 15.34 4.49
CA ALA A 66 -3.09 16.63 4.86
C ALA A 66 -3.98 17.81 4.45
N SER A 67 -4.70 17.69 3.32
CA SER A 67 -5.68 18.68 2.84
C SER A 67 -7.04 18.59 3.53
N ASN A 68 -7.17 17.74 4.55
CA ASN A 68 -8.37 17.49 5.33
C ASN A 68 -9.62 17.01 4.57
N ILE A 69 -9.46 16.37 3.40
CA ILE A 69 -10.56 15.85 2.58
C ILE A 69 -11.42 14.82 3.33
N PRO A 70 -12.75 14.99 3.42
CA PRO A 70 -13.60 14.10 4.23
C PRO A 70 -13.57 12.64 3.78
N VAL A 71 -13.78 11.76 4.77
CA VAL A 71 -13.82 10.30 4.58
C VAL A 71 -15.25 9.87 4.25
N ARG A 72 -15.39 8.87 3.37
CA ARG A 72 -16.67 8.24 3.04
C ARG A 72 -17.30 7.62 4.28
N THR A 73 -18.59 7.77 4.46
CA THR A 73 -19.40 6.93 5.36
C THR A 73 -20.14 5.88 4.54
N THR A 74 -20.73 4.88 5.19
CA THR A 74 -21.58 3.86 4.54
C THR A 74 -22.80 4.45 3.82
N GLN A 75 -23.12 5.72 4.06
CA GLN A 75 -24.26 6.43 3.48
C GLN A 75 -23.84 7.45 2.42
N THR A 76 -22.54 7.73 2.25
CA THR A 76 -22.08 8.77 1.30
C THR A 76 -21.65 8.17 -0.04
N THR A 77 -22.29 8.62 -1.11
CA THR A 77 -21.94 8.24 -2.48
C THR A 77 -21.12 9.30 -3.22
N ARG A 78 -20.92 10.50 -2.64
CA ARG A 78 -20.23 11.62 -3.30
C ARG A 78 -18.81 11.27 -3.73
N ASP A 79 -18.41 11.78 -4.88
CA ASP A 79 -17.04 11.66 -5.39
C ASP A 79 -16.07 12.59 -4.65
N GLY A 80 -14.77 12.29 -4.77
CA GLY A 80 -13.71 13.07 -4.13
C GLY A 80 -13.57 12.85 -2.62
N LEU A 81 -14.19 11.79 -2.08
CA LEU A 81 -14.06 11.40 -0.68
C LEU A 81 -13.00 10.32 -0.48
N LEU A 82 -12.33 10.35 0.67
CA LEU A 82 -11.34 9.35 1.06
C LEU A 82 -12.00 8.03 1.49
N PRO A 83 -11.37 6.86 1.23
CA PRO A 83 -11.81 5.59 1.82
C PRO A 83 -11.72 5.63 3.36
N GLN A 84 -12.60 4.86 4.03
CA GLN A 84 -12.59 4.67 5.48
C GLN A 84 -11.35 3.95 5.96
N CYS A 85 -10.90 2.96 5.20
CA CYS A 85 -9.75 2.15 5.57
C CYS A 85 -9.06 1.55 4.34
N ILE A 86 -7.73 1.51 4.37
CA ILE A 86 -6.88 0.92 3.36
C ILE A 86 -5.93 -0.05 4.07
N TYR A 87 -6.14 -1.34 3.88
CA TYR A 87 -5.22 -2.38 4.34
C TYR A 87 -4.14 -2.59 3.29
N LEU A 88 -2.90 -2.21 3.58
CA LEU A 88 -1.77 -2.40 2.68
C LEU A 88 -0.98 -3.65 3.07
N VAL A 89 -1.30 -4.78 2.43
CA VAL A 89 -0.56 -6.05 2.61
C VAL A 89 0.57 -6.11 1.60
N TRP A 90 1.80 -5.85 2.05
CA TRP A 90 2.98 -5.89 1.20
C TRP A 90 3.93 -7.00 1.60
N VAL A 91 4.22 -7.89 0.65
CA VAL A 91 5.12 -9.03 0.82
C VAL A 91 6.40 -8.80 0.04
N PHE A 92 7.54 -8.83 0.70
CA PHE A 92 8.84 -8.65 0.07
C PHE A 92 9.84 -9.69 0.59
N ARG A 93 10.92 -9.93 -0.16
CA ARG A 93 11.96 -10.90 0.21
C ARG A 93 13.10 -10.22 0.96
N ASP A 94 13.63 -9.16 0.38
CA ASP A 94 14.73 -8.37 0.94
C ASP A 94 14.19 -7.17 1.71
N ILE A 95 14.65 -7.01 2.95
CA ILE A 95 14.29 -5.88 3.82
C ILE A 95 14.66 -4.53 3.20
N SER A 96 15.68 -4.48 2.35
CA SER A 96 16.13 -3.29 1.64
C SER A 96 15.04 -2.71 0.73
N MET A 97 14.12 -3.55 0.23
CA MET A 97 12.98 -3.08 -0.58
C MET A 97 12.09 -2.09 0.16
N LEU A 98 12.11 -2.08 1.50
CA LEU A 98 11.36 -1.09 2.29
C LEU A 98 11.64 0.34 1.85
N CYS A 99 12.82 0.63 1.28
CA CYS A 99 13.15 1.95 0.73
C CYS A 99 12.09 2.51 -0.22
N LEU A 100 11.39 1.65 -0.97
CA LEU A 100 10.32 2.05 -1.88
C LEU A 100 9.14 2.72 -1.14
N LEU A 101 8.78 2.20 0.04
CA LEU A 101 7.63 2.68 0.81
C LEU A 101 8.02 3.56 2.00
N LEU A 102 9.32 3.68 2.31
CA LEU A 102 9.81 4.42 3.48
C LEU A 102 9.25 5.85 3.58
N PRO A 103 9.22 6.67 2.51
CA PRO A 103 8.64 8.01 2.58
C PRO A 103 7.17 8.02 3.02
N ALA A 104 6.36 7.12 2.46
CA ALA A 104 4.95 6.97 2.83
C ALA A 104 4.79 6.48 4.28
N LEU A 105 5.61 5.52 4.73
CA LEU A 105 5.60 5.04 6.12
C LEU A 105 6.00 6.13 7.13
N GLN A 106 6.93 7.01 6.76
CA GLN A 106 7.31 8.16 7.60
C GLN A 106 6.15 9.15 7.74
N ARG A 107 5.48 9.48 6.63
CA ARG A 107 4.27 10.33 6.64
C ARG A 107 3.16 9.73 7.49
N LEU A 108 2.91 8.42 7.35
CA LEU A 108 1.99 7.69 8.21
C LEU A 108 2.38 7.85 9.68
N ARG A 109 3.67 7.72 10.03
CA ARG A 109 4.09 7.89 11.43
C ARG A 109 3.77 9.29 11.99
N THR A 110 3.88 10.33 11.17
CA THR A 110 3.70 11.73 11.60
C THR A 110 2.26 12.22 11.54
N ASP A 111 1.43 11.71 10.63
CA ASP A 111 0.04 12.12 10.43
C ASP A 111 -0.92 11.13 11.14
N PRO A 112 -1.60 11.54 12.23
CA PRO A 112 -2.58 10.70 12.92
C PRO A 112 -3.75 10.26 12.03
N ARG A 113 -4.28 11.16 11.20
CA ARG A 113 -5.43 10.89 10.33
C ARG A 113 -5.06 9.85 9.28
N ALA A 114 -3.87 9.97 8.72
CA ALA A 114 -3.35 8.99 7.79
C ALA A 114 -3.22 7.59 8.42
N ARG A 115 -2.88 7.49 9.71
CA ARG A 115 -2.81 6.20 10.45
C ARG A 115 -4.16 5.57 10.73
N GLU A 116 -5.20 6.38 10.84
CA GLU A 116 -6.57 5.88 11.01
C GLU A 116 -7.08 5.27 9.70
N ILE A 117 -6.71 5.87 8.56
CA ILE A 117 -7.14 5.43 7.24
C ILE A 117 -6.27 4.28 6.73
N VAL A 118 -4.95 4.34 6.85
CA VAL A 118 -4.04 3.35 6.23
C VAL A 118 -3.41 2.45 7.26
N VAL A 119 -3.61 1.14 7.08
CA VAL A 119 -3.09 0.08 7.94
C VAL A 119 -2.05 -0.74 7.17
N PRO A 120 -0.74 -0.46 7.35
CA PRO A 120 0.32 -1.23 6.71
C PRO A 120 0.53 -2.59 7.39
N CYS A 121 0.47 -3.66 6.60
CA CYS A 121 0.75 -5.05 6.98
C CYS A 121 1.97 -5.53 6.18
N LEU A 122 3.15 -5.31 6.74
CA LEU A 122 4.43 -5.59 6.07
C LEU A 122 4.90 -7.01 6.38
N TYR A 123 5.22 -7.80 5.34
CA TYR A 123 5.69 -9.17 5.46
C TYR A 123 7.02 -9.37 4.73
N VAL A 124 8.05 -9.80 5.47
CA VAL A 124 9.36 -10.15 4.93
C VAL A 124 9.55 -11.66 4.91
N THR A 125 9.90 -12.20 3.75
CA THR A 125 10.06 -13.64 3.52
C THR A 125 11.51 -14.11 3.51
N GLY A 126 12.47 -13.20 3.37
CA GLY A 126 13.90 -13.49 3.54
C GLY A 126 14.34 -13.38 5.00
N ALA A 127 15.61 -13.71 5.24
CA ALA A 127 16.22 -13.52 6.55
C ALA A 127 16.26 -12.02 6.90
N VAL A 128 15.95 -11.71 8.16
CA VAL A 128 16.19 -10.39 8.74
C VAL A 128 17.25 -10.60 9.81
N ASN A 129 18.36 -9.87 9.72
CA ASN A 129 19.45 -10.01 10.69
C ASN A 129 18.91 -9.69 12.08
N ALA A 130 18.98 -10.69 12.96
CA ALA A 130 18.29 -10.78 14.25
C ALA A 130 18.94 -9.93 15.36
N GLU A 131 19.55 -8.80 15.01
CA GLU A 131 20.19 -7.93 16.01
C GLU A 131 19.15 -7.13 16.82
N HIS A 132 17.88 -7.15 16.40
CA HIS A 132 16.77 -6.44 17.04
C HIS A 132 15.64 -7.43 17.41
N GLU A 133 15.95 -8.41 18.25
CA GLU A 133 14.97 -9.35 18.81
C GLU A 133 14.10 -8.66 19.87
N THR A 134 12.91 -8.24 19.47
CA THR A 134 11.77 -8.16 20.40
C THR A 134 10.69 -9.07 19.83
N THR A 135 10.61 -10.29 20.35
CA THR A 135 9.72 -11.37 19.89
C THR A 135 8.26 -11.02 20.20
N MET A 136 7.69 -10.12 19.39
CA MET A 136 6.25 -9.87 19.35
C MET A 136 5.62 -10.74 18.25
N SER A 137 4.33 -11.03 18.36
CA SER A 137 3.56 -11.65 17.27
C SER A 137 2.57 -10.64 16.69
N ASP A 138 2.31 -10.75 15.38
CA ASP A 138 1.22 -10.01 14.74
C ASP A 138 -0.16 -10.57 15.15
N VAL A 139 -1.23 -9.90 14.71
CA VAL A 139 -2.63 -10.29 14.98
C VAL A 139 -2.96 -11.71 14.49
N PHE A 140 -2.17 -12.24 13.55
CA PHE A 140 -2.36 -13.56 12.97
C PHE A 140 -1.38 -14.62 13.50
N GLY A 141 -0.56 -14.28 14.50
CA GLY A 141 0.41 -15.16 15.14
C GLY A 141 1.72 -15.32 14.37
N ARG A 142 2.08 -14.39 13.49
CA ARG A 142 3.39 -14.39 12.81
C ARG A 142 4.42 -13.69 13.69
N PRO A 143 5.67 -14.22 13.77
CA PRO A 143 6.76 -13.51 14.42
C PRO A 143 6.93 -12.13 13.80
N MET A 144 7.10 -11.11 14.62
CA MET A 144 7.19 -9.71 14.17
C MET A 144 8.45 -9.09 14.74
N VAL A 145 9.20 -8.41 13.87
CA VAL A 145 10.42 -7.70 14.21
C VAL A 145 10.15 -6.21 14.16
N ARG A 146 10.65 -5.47 15.16
CA ARG A 146 10.63 -4.01 15.16
C ARG A 146 12.01 -3.50 14.75
N LEU A 147 12.06 -2.80 13.63
CA LEU A 147 13.28 -2.16 13.12
C LEU A 147 13.67 -0.96 13.98
N SER A 148 14.93 -0.53 13.87
CA SER A 148 15.48 0.62 14.61
C SER A 148 14.70 1.92 14.39
N ASN A 149 14.13 2.12 13.19
CA ASN A 149 13.26 3.26 12.87
C ASN A 149 11.81 3.14 13.41
N GLY A 150 11.51 2.05 14.13
CA GLY A 150 10.22 1.79 14.75
C GLY A 150 9.21 1.07 13.86
N ILE A 151 9.52 0.84 12.58
CA ILE A 151 8.67 0.10 11.64
C ILE A 151 8.60 -1.37 12.09
N ARG A 152 7.40 -1.94 12.07
CA ARG A 152 7.17 -3.34 12.41
C ARG A 152 6.93 -4.15 11.16
N VAL A 153 7.61 -5.29 11.06
CA VAL A 153 7.53 -6.20 9.91
C VAL A 153 7.35 -7.62 10.41
N SER A 154 6.36 -8.31 9.85
CA SER A 154 6.06 -9.70 10.16
C SER A 154 6.91 -10.64 9.31
N GLN A 155 7.34 -11.76 9.87
CA GLN A 155 8.17 -12.75 9.23
C GLN A 155 7.32 -13.80 8.50
N GLY A 156 7.78 -14.21 7.32
CA GLY A 156 7.17 -15.26 6.52
C GLY A 156 6.02 -14.75 5.64
N ARG A 157 5.15 -15.67 5.22
CA ARG A 157 4.03 -15.37 4.32
C ARG A 157 2.77 -14.96 5.09
N PRO A 158 2.04 -13.93 4.62
CA PRO A 158 0.76 -13.55 5.22
C PRO A 158 -0.26 -14.69 5.11
N PRO A 159 -1.07 -14.94 6.16
CA PRO A 159 -2.19 -15.86 6.09
C PRO A 159 -3.38 -15.21 5.36
N LEU A 160 -3.23 -14.95 4.06
CA LEU A 160 -4.13 -14.13 3.24
C LEU A 160 -5.61 -14.53 3.36
N ALA A 161 -5.94 -15.82 3.38
CA ALA A 161 -7.32 -16.28 3.55
C ALA A 161 -7.95 -15.77 4.86
N ARG A 162 -7.22 -15.88 5.98
CA ARG A 162 -7.66 -15.37 7.29
C ARG A 162 -7.67 -13.86 7.33
N MET A 163 -6.69 -13.21 6.70
CA MET A 163 -6.59 -11.74 6.67
C MET A 163 -7.76 -11.12 5.92
N VAL A 164 -8.07 -11.62 4.71
CA VAL A 164 -9.17 -11.11 3.89
C VAL A 164 -10.51 -11.25 4.62
N SER A 165 -10.78 -12.42 5.19
CA SER A 165 -11.99 -12.65 6.00
C SER A 165 -12.06 -11.74 7.22
N TYR A 166 -10.96 -11.61 7.96
CA TYR A 166 -10.89 -10.73 9.13
C TYR A 166 -11.08 -9.25 8.77
N MET A 167 -10.49 -8.78 7.67
CA MET A 167 -10.64 -7.41 7.20
C MET A 167 -12.07 -7.15 6.73
N ALA A 168 -12.69 -8.09 6.01
CA ALA A 168 -14.07 -7.95 5.56
C ALA A 168 -15.07 -7.81 6.72
N GLY A 169 -14.95 -8.64 7.75
CA GLY A 169 -15.83 -8.60 8.92
C GLY A 169 -15.70 -7.33 9.79
N LYS A 170 -14.70 -6.48 9.55
CA LYS A 170 -14.60 -5.16 10.19
C LYS A 170 -15.41 -4.07 9.52
N HIS A 171 -15.90 -4.32 8.31
CA HIS A 171 -16.60 -3.34 7.48
C HIS A 171 -17.97 -3.88 7.08
N PRO A 172 -18.93 -4.02 8.02
CA PRO A 172 -20.30 -4.40 7.68
C PRO A 172 -20.95 -3.34 6.80
N ASN A 173 -21.92 -3.73 5.96
CA ASN A 173 -22.64 -2.85 5.04
C ASN A 173 -21.73 -2.00 4.14
N SER A 174 -20.58 -2.54 3.74
CA SER A 174 -19.58 -1.81 2.97
C SER A 174 -19.23 -2.50 1.66
N ARG A 175 -18.99 -1.69 0.63
CA ARG A 175 -18.39 -2.15 -0.62
C ARG A 175 -16.88 -2.04 -0.53
N MET A 176 -16.16 -3.15 -0.64
CA MET A 176 -14.72 -3.24 -0.50
C MET A 176 -14.02 -3.56 -1.82
N GLY A 177 -12.95 -2.82 -2.12
CA GLY A 177 -12.08 -3.09 -3.26
C GLY A 177 -10.90 -3.97 -2.85
N VAL A 178 -10.55 -4.97 -3.66
CA VAL A 178 -9.34 -5.79 -3.44
C VAL A 178 -8.43 -5.67 -4.65
N PHE A 179 -7.31 -4.99 -4.49
CA PHE A 179 -6.33 -4.75 -5.56
C PHE A 179 -5.12 -5.64 -5.34
N CYS A 180 -4.68 -6.37 -6.36
CA CYS A 180 -3.60 -7.32 -6.21
C CYS A 180 -2.60 -7.31 -7.36
N CYS A 181 -1.36 -6.91 -7.08
CA CYS A 181 -0.22 -7.07 -7.97
C CYS A 181 0.81 -8.02 -7.34
N ALA A 182 0.77 -9.28 -7.76
CA ALA A 182 1.48 -10.37 -7.12
C ALA A 182 1.78 -11.54 -8.08
N PRO A 183 2.72 -12.45 -7.73
CA PRO A 183 2.92 -13.69 -8.48
C PRO A 183 1.64 -14.53 -8.59
N ARG A 184 1.44 -15.20 -9.75
CA ARG A 184 0.22 -15.94 -10.10
C ARG A 184 -0.35 -16.82 -8.99
N LYS A 185 0.50 -17.57 -8.27
CA LYS A 185 0.07 -18.44 -7.16
C LYS A 185 -0.58 -17.64 -6.01
N MET A 186 -0.01 -16.48 -5.68
CA MET A 186 -0.54 -15.61 -4.63
C MET A 186 -1.82 -14.92 -5.10
N THR A 187 -1.86 -14.43 -6.34
CA THR A 187 -3.07 -13.83 -6.92
C THR A 187 -4.23 -14.83 -6.96
N ALA A 188 -3.97 -16.09 -7.29
CA ALA A 188 -4.98 -17.16 -7.25
C ALA A 188 -5.50 -17.42 -5.83
N LEU A 189 -4.61 -17.39 -4.83
CA LEU A 189 -4.99 -17.51 -3.42
C LEU A 189 -5.86 -16.34 -2.96
N VAL A 190 -5.49 -15.10 -3.29
CA VAL A 190 -6.30 -13.92 -2.97
C VAL A 190 -7.67 -14.02 -3.64
N ARG A 191 -7.73 -14.37 -4.93
CA ARG A 191 -8.99 -14.54 -5.66
C ARG A 191 -9.92 -15.56 -5.01
N SER A 192 -9.39 -16.73 -4.66
CA SER A 192 -10.16 -17.78 -3.98
C SER A 192 -10.61 -17.32 -2.59
N SER A 193 -9.75 -16.60 -1.87
CA SER A 193 -10.06 -16.06 -0.54
C SER A 193 -11.16 -15.01 -0.60
N VAL A 194 -11.12 -14.10 -1.57
CA VAL A 194 -12.15 -13.08 -1.80
C VAL A 194 -13.47 -13.74 -2.17
N HIS A 195 -13.47 -14.70 -3.10
CA HIS A 195 -14.69 -15.41 -3.49
C HIS A 195 -15.36 -16.08 -2.29
N ASN A 196 -14.61 -16.85 -1.50
CA ASN A 196 -15.13 -17.53 -0.32
C ASN A 196 -15.60 -16.55 0.76
N THR A 197 -14.84 -15.46 0.97
CA THR A 197 -15.18 -14.44 1.97
C THR A 197 -16.44 -13.68 1.56
N ASN A 198 -16.57 -13.32 0.28
CA ASN A 198 -17.73 -12.58 -0.23
C ASN A 198 -19.03 -13.37 -0.01
N ALA A 199 -18.99 -14.70 -0.18
CA ALA A 199 -20.12 -15.57 0.15
C ALA A 199 -20.43 -15.59 1.65
N ALA A 200 -19.39 -15.59 2.51
CA ALA A 200 -19.55 -15.62 3.96
C ALA A 200 -20.09 -14.30 4.54
N VAL A 201 -19.64 -13.14 4.04
CA VAL A 201 -20.02 -11.81 4.58
C VAL A 201 -21.22 -11.19 3.89
N ALA A 202 -21.82 -11.85 2.89
CA ALA A 202 -22.98 -11.35 2.17
C ALA A 202 -24.17 -10.99 3.09
N HIS A 203 -24.36 -11.77 4.16
CA HIS A 203 -25.42 -11.55 5.15
C HIS A 203 -25.21 -10.28 5.99
N GLU A 204 -23.99 -9.75 6.04
CA GLU A 204 -23.63 -8.52 6.76
C GLU A 204 -23.77 -7.26 5.87
N GLY A 205 -24.27 -7.42 4.64
CA GLY A 205 -24.40 -6.34 3.66
C GLY A 205 -23.07 -5.92 3.02
N THR A 206 -22.01 -6.70 3.23
CA THR A 206 -20.66 -6.43 2.71
C THR A 206 -20.44 -7.13 1.39
N SER A 207 -19.84 -6.41 0.44
CA SER A 207 -19.48 -6.96 -0.87
C SER A 207 -18.02 -6.65 -1.21
N MET A 208 -17.35 -7.60 -1.86
CA MET A 208 -15.94 -7.47 -2.24
C MET A 208 -15.77 -7.63 -3.75
N GLU A 209 -15.06 -6.69 -4.37
CA GLU A 209 -14.71 -6.75 -5.79
C GLU A 209 -13.18 -6.82 -5.91
N MET A 210 -12.66 -7.90 -6.51
CA MET A 210 -11.22 -8.05 -6.73
C MET A 210 -10.82 -7.60 -8.12
N ARG A 211 -9.80 -6.75 -8.19
CA ARG A 211 -9.06 -6.41 -9.41
C ARG A 211 -7.64 -6.91 -9.28
N ALA A 212 -7.28 -7.86 -10.13
CA ALA A 212 -5.93 -8.40 -10.21
C ALA A 212 -5.16 -7.70 -11.33
N GLU A 213 -3.98 -7.21 -11.00
CA GLU A 213 -3.07 -6.54 -11.91
C GLU A 213 -1.86 -7.45 -12.15
N CYS A 214 -1.49 -7.62 -13.41
CA CYS A 214 -0.19 -8.17 -13.79
C CYS A 214 0.59 -7.03 -14.45
N PHE A 215 1.44 -6.34 -13.70
CA PHE A 215 2.48 -5.49 -14.30
C PHE A 215 3.69 -6.31 -14.80
N SER A 216 3.57 -7.64 -14.83
CA SER A 216 4.51 -8.51 -15.54
C SER A 216 4.10 -8.62 -17.00
N MET A 217 4.87 -7.98 -17.88
CA MET A 217 5.15 -8.57 -19.20
C MET A 217 5.82 -9.94 -19.02
#